data_AF-A0A831U414-F1
#
_entry.id   AF-A0A831U414-F1
#
_cell.length_a   1.000
_cell.length_b   1.000
_cell.length_c   1.000
_cell.angle_alpha   90.00
_cell.angle_beta   90.00
_cell.angle_gamma   90.00
#
_symmetry.space_group_name_H-M   'P 1'
#
loop_
_entity.id
_entity.type
_entity.pdbx_description
1 polymer ?
#
loop_
_entity_poly.entity_id
_entity_poly.type
_entity_poly.pdbx_seq_one_letter_code
_entity_poly.pdbx_strand_id
1 'polypeptide(L)'
;MRVKNSINDHATSAVVPVDEPLWERDAVAFEDKLEEWRRRDWVAWLSEHLTFPFRAERINDEDDAYFTDSAEREPFRLGHTVNVLKVELEDDQYGIIVKVSEGRKRRYVPLCDLGVPNKGAPDYWPIREYLSWFANRY
;
A
#
# COMPACT_ATOMS: atom_id res chain seq x y z
N MET A 1 33.23 -34.10 39.57
CA MET A 1 31.99 -33.35 39.31
C MET A 1 32.36 -32.01 38.70
N ARG A 2 32.21 -31.84 37.38
CA ARG A 2 32.51 -30.61 36.64
C ARG A 2 31.45 -30.46 35.54
N VAL A 3 30.83 -29.29 35.53
CA VAL A 3 29.77 -28.81 34.63
C VAL A 3 30.16 -28.87 33.15
N LYS A 4 29.16 -29.07 32.27
CA LYS A 4 28.78 -28.23 31.10
C LYS A 4 27.63 -28.90 30.34
N ASN A 5 26.44 -28.30 30.34
CA ASN A 5 25.92 -27.43 29.28
C ASN A 5 25.51 -28.25 28.03
N SER A 6 24.26 -28.70 27.99
CA SER A 6 23.61 -29.13 26.75
C SER A 6 22.61 -28.03 26.36
N ILE A 7 22.85 -27.49 25.18
CA ILE A 7 22.21 -26.33 24.60
C ILE A 7 20.82 -26.77 24.14
N ASN A 8 19.76 -26.13 24.65
CA ASN A 8 18.45 -26.20 24.03
C ASN A 8 18.51 -25.34 22.76
N ASP A 9 18.75 -25.98 21.61
CA ASP A 9 18.49 -25.39 20.30
C ASP A 9 16.98 -25.36 20.06
N HIS A 10 16.29 -24.40 20.70
CA HIS A 10 15.02 -23.94 20.18
C HIS A 10 15.33 -23.01 19.01
N ALA A 11 15.38 -23.58 17.81
CA ALA A 11 15.09 -22.81 16.61
C ALA A 11 13.65 -22.29 16.80
N THR A 12 13.52 -21.04 17.24
CA THR A 12 12.27 -20.29 17.21
C THR A 12 11.89 -20.15 15.75
N SER A 13 11.14 -21.11 15.22
CA SER A 13 10.36 -20.93 14.02
C SER A 13 9.38 -19.80 14.36
N ALA A 14 9.61 -18.62 13.79
CA ALA A 14 8.67 -17.52 13.91
C ALA A 14 7.33 -18.02 13.37
N VAL A 15 6.36 -18.21 14.26
CA VAL A 15 4.97 -18.49 13.88
C VAL A 15 4.49 -17.25 13.14
N VAL A 16 4.43 -17.38 11.83
CA VAL A 16 4.01 -16.32 10.93
C VAL A 16 2.50 -16.22 11.03
N PRO A 17 1.89 -15.02 11.15
CA PRO A 17 0.45 -14.90 11.19
C PRO A 17 -0.16 -15.54 9.93
N VAL A 18 -1.12 -16.43 10.13
CA VAL A 18 -1.79 -17.26 9.09
C VAL A 18 -2.56 -16.42 8.06
N ASP A 19 -2.68 -15.11 8.26
CA ASP A 19 -3.52 -14.21 7.46
C ASP A 19 -2.74 -13.39 6.40
N GLU A 20 -1.43 -13.57 6.26
CA GLU A 20 -0.65 -12.92 5.18
C GLU A 20 -0.69 -13.75 3.88
N PRO A 21 -1.00 -13.15 2.71
CA PRO A 21 -1.03 -13.87 1.44
C PRO A 21 0.30 -14.51 1.09
N LEU A 22 0.24 -15.68 0.46
CA LEU A 22 1.43 -16.45 0.07
C LEU A 22 2.39 -15.66 -0.83
N TRP A 23 1.85 -14.79 -1.69
CA TRP A 23 2.63 -13.96 -2.63
C TRP A 23 3.54 -12.93 -1.94
N GLU A 24 3.35 -12.61 -0.66
CA GLU A 24 4.28 -11.74 0.09
C GLU A 24 5.59 -12.46 0.45
N ARG A 25 5.63 -13.81 0.39
CA ARG A 25 6.70 -14.60 1.02
C ARG A 25 7.25 -15.73 0.16
N ASP A 26 6.53 -16.10 -0.90
CA ASP A 26 6.92 -17.15 -1.83
C ASP A 26 7.04 -16.59 -3.26
N ALA A 27 8.21 -16.77 -3.87
CA ALA A 27 8.54 -16.19 -5.16
C ALA A 27 7.69 -16.79 -6.30
N VAL A 28 7.37 -18.08 -6.24
CA VAL A 28 6.54 -18.74 -7.26
C VAL A 28 5.10 -18.25 -7.14
N ALA A 29 4.57 -18.17 -5.92
CA ALA A 29 3.24 -17.60 -5.69
C ALA A 29 3.15 -16.12 -6.09
N PHE A 30 4.24 -15.37 -5.93
CA PHE A 30 4.34 -13.99 -6.40
C PHE A 30 4.31 -13.89 -7.92
N GLU A 31 5.07 -14.72 -8.63
CA GLU A 31 5.07 -14.76 -10.11
C GLU A 31 3.67 -15.12 -10.66
N ASP A 32 3.02 -16.13 -10.09
CA ASP A 32 1.66 -16.52 -10.46
C ASP A 32 0.67 -15.36 -10.25
N LYS A 33 0.80 -14.64 -9.13
CA LYS A 33 -0.03 -13.46 -8.84
C LYS A 33 0.26 -12.29 -9.76
N LEU A 34 1.51 -12.05 -10.13
CA LEU A 34 1.87 -11.00 -11.07
C LEU A 34 1.23 -11.22 -12.43
N GLU A 35 1.18 -12.47 -12.90
CA GLU A 35 0.48 -12.86 -14.14
C GLU A 35 -1.04 -12.66 -14.07
N GLU A 36 -1.65 -12.93 -12.92
CA GLU A 36 -3.06 -12.60 -12.66
C GLU A 36 -3.29 -11.08 -12.73
N TRP A 37 -2.47 -10.32 -11.99
CA TRP A 37 -2.55 -8.87 -11.88
C TRP A 37 -2.31 -8.14 -13.21
N ARG A 38 -1.45 -8.66 -14.08
CA ARG A 38 -1.20 -8.10 -15.43
C ARG A 38 -2.44 -8.06 -16.33
N ARG A 39 -3.41 -8.94 -16.09
CA ARG A 39 -4.64 -9.03 -16.90
C ARG A 39 -5.83 -8.31 -16.25
N ARG A 40 -5.62 -7.71 -15.07
CA ARG A 40 -6.67 -7.11 -14.26
C ARG A 40 -6.96 -5.70 -14.73
N ASP A 41 -8.25 -5.36 -14.86
CA ASP A 41 -8.70 -3.98 -14.94
C ASP A 41 -8.66 -3.39 -13.52
N TRP A 42 -7.60 -2.66 -13.21
CA TRP A 42 -7.36 -2.13 -11.87
C TRP A 42 -8.39 -1.09 -11.44
N VAL A 43 -8.90 -0.28 -12.37
CA VAL A 43 -9.91 0.74 -12.07
C VAL A 43 -11.20 0.07 -11.62
N ALA A 44 -11.70 -0.89 -12.41
CA ALA A 44 -12.92 -1.61 -12.09
C ALA A 44 -12.74 -2.42 -10.80
N TRP A 45 -11.65 -3.19 -10.70
CA TRP A 45 -11.41 -4.08 -9.56
C TRP A 45 -11.28 -3.30 -8.25
N LEU A 46 -10.49 -2.23 -8.21
CA LEU A 46 -10.35 -1.41 -6.99
C LEU A 46 -11.65 -0.70 -6.62
N SER A 47 -12.44 -0.26 -7.60
CA SER A 47 -13.74 0.37 -7.34
C SER A 47 -14.72 -0.60 -6.66
N GLU A 48 -14.62 -1.90 -6.95
CA GLU A 48 -15.48 -2.94 -6.37
C GLU A 48 -14.96 -3.46 -5.01
N HIS A 49 -13.65 -3.45 -4.79
CA HIS A 49 -13.02 -4.09 -3.62
C HIS A 49 -12.65 -3.09 -2.50
N LEU A 50 -12.68 -1.78 -2.77
CA LEU A 50 -12.42 -0.75 -1.77
C LEU A 50 -13.72 -0.22 -1.15
N THR A 51 -13.65 0.13 0.14
CA THR A 51 -14.78 0.68 0.90
C THR A 51 -14.63 2.19 1.02
N PHE A 52 -15.31 2.94 0.15
CA PHE A 52 -15.24 4.40 0.18
C PHE A 52 -16.26 5.03 1.16
N PRO A 53 -15.90 6.14 1.85
CA PRO A 53 -14.56 6.69 1.96
C PRO A 53 -13.70 5.93 2.99
N PHE A 54 -12.41 5.75 2.71
CA PHE A 54 -11.45 5.19 3.68
C PHE A 54 -10.26 6.13 3.92
N ARG A 55 -9.56 5.90 5.03
CA ARG A 55 -8.43 6.71 5.45
C ARG A 55 -7.11 6.13 4.92
N ALA A 56 -6.30 7.00 4.33
CA ALA A 56 -4.94 6.68 3.90
C ALA A 56 -3.96 7.79 4.31
N GLU A 57 -2.68 7.50 4.24
CA GLU A 57 -1.59 8.43 4.50
C GLU A 57 -0.80 8.68 3.22
N ARG A 58 -0.39 9.92 2.96
CA ARG A 58 0.56 10.23 1.89
C ARG A 58 1.94 9.71 2.29
N ILE A 59 2.44 8.70 1.60
CA ILE A 59 3.75 8.08 1.85
C ILE A 59 4.79 8.42 0.77
N ASN A 60 4.36 9.05 -0.32
CA ASN A 60 5.24 9.67 -1.32
C ASN A 60 4.64 11.01 -1.78
N ASP A 61 5.50 11.93 -2.21
CA ASP A 61 5.14 13.18 -2.85
C ASP A 61 6.25 13.58 -3.83
N GLU A 62 5.95 13.60 -5.13
CA GLU A 62 6.92 14.00 -6.18
C GLU A 62 7.10 15.53 -6.28
N ASP A 63 6.44 16.31 -5.43
CA ASP A 63 6.52 17.77 -5.46
C ASP A 63 7.80 18.29 -4.77
N ASP A 64 8.73 18.80 -5.58
CA ASP A 64 9.98 19.44 -5.16
C ASP A 64 9.78 20.72 -4.31
N ALA A 65 8.54 21.17 -4.07
CA ALA A 65 8.20 22.32 -3.22
C ALA A 65 8.59 22.15 -1.73
N TYR A 66 9.17 21.01 -1.37
CA TYR A 66 9.64 20.61 -0.04
C TYR A 66 10.60 21.58 0.65
N PHE A 67 11.25 22.50 -0.08
CA PHE A 67 12.28 23.40 0.47
C PHE A 67 11.77 24.75 1.00
N THR A 68 10.49 24.87 1.35
CA THR A 68 9.96 26.10 1.96
C THR A 68 9.30 25.81 3.31
N ASP A 69 9.55 26.66 4.33
CA ASP A 69 9.04 26.53 5.71
C ASP A 69 7.49 26.50 5.83
N SER A 70 6.79 26.74 4.72
CA SER A 70 5.32 26.72 4.63
C SER A 70 4.76 25.44 4.01
N ALA A 71 5.58 24.63 3.34
CA ALA A 71 5.16 23.47 2.56
C ALA A 71 4.58 22.36 3.44
N GLU A 72 5.14 22.09 4.62
CA GLU A 72 4.70 21.03 5.54
C GLU A 72 3.27 21.23 6.08
N ARG A 73 2.71 22.45 6.01
CA ARG A 73 1.35 22.73 6.51
C ARG A 73 0.29 22.73 5.41
N GLU A 74 0.71 22.57 4.17
CA GLU A 74 -0.24 22.51 3.07
C GLU A 74 -0.95 21.15 3.05
N PRO A 75 -2.26 21.13 2.77
CA PRO A 75 -2.96 19.86 2.63
C PRO A 75 -2.41 18.99 1.51
N PHE A 76 -2.48 17.66 1.70
CA PHE A 76 -2.06 16.57 0.82
C PHE A 76 -0.55 16.32 0.75
N ARG A 77 0.22 16.83 1.70
CA ARG A 77 1.67 16.62 1.78
C ARG A 77 2.02 15.26 2.38
N LEU A 78 3.27 14.84 2.23
CA LEU A 78 3.78 13.62 2.87
C LEU A 78 3.43 13.58 4.37
N GLY A 79 3.07 12.40 4.87
CA GLY A 79 2.63 12.17 6.24
C GLY A 79 1.21 12.66 6.54
N HIS A 80 0.55 13.40 5.64
CA HIS A 80 -0.82 13.82 5.86
C HIS A 80 -1.79 12.65 5.69
N THR A 81 -2.79 12.64 6.56
CA THR A 81 -3.92 11.73 6.46
C THR A 81 -4.99 12.31 5.54
N VAL A 82 -5.38 11.53 4.53
CA VAL A 82 -6.42 11.87 3.56
C VAL A 82 -7.57 10.87 3.63
N ASN A 83 -8.77 11.30 3.22
CA ASN A 83 -9.87 10.38 2.93
C ASN A 83 -9.91 10.13 1.43
N VAL A 84 -9.73 8.88 1.01
CA VAL A 84 -9.94 8.45 -0.38
C VAL A 84 -11.43 8.31 -0.62
N LEU A 85 -11.92 8.97 -1.67
CA LEU A 85 -13.35 9.12 -1.96
C LEU A 85 -13.83 8.23 -3.10
N LYS A 86 -12.97 7.99 -4.10
CA LYS A 86 -13.20 7.06 -5.21
C LYS A 86 -11.94 6.86 -6.05
N VAL A 87 -11.90 5.76 -6.80
CA VAL A 87 -11.04 5.61 -7.98
C VAL A 87 -11.61 6.46 -9.12
N GLU A 88 -10.74 7.10 -9.92
CA GLU A 88 -11.15 7.94 -11.05
C GLU A 88 -10.77 7.33 -12.39
N LEU A 89 -9.47 7.12 -12.61
CA LEU A 89 -8.92 6.64 -13.87
C LEU A 89 -7.57 5.98 -13.66
N GLU A 90 -7.11 5.29 -14.69
CA GLU A 90 -5.73 4.85 -14.82
C GLU A 90 -4.98 5.84 -15.72
N ASP A 91 -3.81 6.26 -15.26
CA ASP A 91 -2.86 7.09 -15.98
C ASP A 91 -1.59 6.26 -16.28
N ASP A 92 -1.06 6.37 -17.50
CA ASP A 92 0.08 5.56 -17.93
C ASP A 92 1.34 5.82 -17.09
N GLN A 93 1.57 7.07 -16.69
CA GLN A 93 2.75 7.49 -15.92
C GLN A 93 2.53 7.27 -14.42
N TYR A 94 1.39 7.73 -13.91
CA TYR A 94 1.12 7.81 -12.46
C TYR A 94 0.30 6.64 -11.92
N GLY A 95 -0.15 5.73 -12.78
CA GLY A 95 -1.00 4.60 -12.43
C GLY A 95 -2.41 5.04 -12.04
N ILE A 96 -3.02 4.33 -11.09
CA ILE A 96 -4.38 4.59 -10.65
C ILE A 96 -4.45 5.94 -9.92
N ILE A 97 -5.28 6.83 -10.44
CA ILE A 97 -5.59 8.13 -9.86
C ILE A 97 -6.84 8.02 -9.00
N VAL A 98 -6.75 8.50 -7.75
CA VAL A 98 -7.86 8.53 -6.81
C VAL A 98 -8.23 9.95 -6.43
N LYS A 99 -9.52 10.17 -6.19
CA LYS A 99 -10.02 11.40 -5.59
C LYS A 99 -9.85 11.35 -4.09
N VAL A 100 -9.21 12.34 -3.51
CA VAL A 100 -8.97 12.44 -2.06
C VAL A 100 -9.53 13.73 -1.48
N SER A 101 -9.70 13.75 -0.16
CA SER A 101 -10.03 14.96 0.59
C SER A 101 -9.24 15.07 1.88
N GLU A 102 -8.92 16.31 2.24
CA GLU A 102 -8.35 16.70 3.52
C GLU A 102 -9.10 17.96 3.99
N GLY A 103 -9.88 17.82 5.06
CA GLY A 103 -10.86 18.82 5.46
C GLY A 103 -11.86 19.14 4.33
N ARG A 104 -11.92 20.42 3.92
CA ARG A 104 -12.83 20.88 2.85
C ARG A 104 -12.20 20.84 1.45
N LYS A 105 -10.90 20.55 1.34
CA LYS A 105 -10.19 20.53 0.07
C LYS A 105 -10.29 19.15 -0.56
N ARG A 106 -10.28 19.12 -1.89
CA ARG A 106 -10.28 17.89 -2.69
C ARG A 106 -9.20 17.98 -3.75
N ARG A 107 -8.51 16.88 -4.00
CA ARG A 107 -7.50 16.75 -5.07
C ARG A 107 -7.56 15.34 -5.66
N TYR A 108 -6.81 15.16 -6.73
CA TYR A 108 -6.51 13.87 -7.32
C TYR A 108 -5.05 13.56 -7.04
N VAL A 109 -4.78 12.33 -6.62
CA VAL A 109 -3.42 11.88 -6.33
C VAL A 109 -3.22 10.45 -6.85
N PRO A 110 -1.98 10.07 -7.19
CA PRO A 110 -1.66 8.67 -7.46
C PRO A 110 -1.94 7.80 -6.25
N LEU A 111 -2.57 6.64 -6.46
CA LEU A 111 -2.79 5.65 -5.40
C LEU A 111 -1.45 5.06 -4.92
N CYS A 112 -0.43 5.02 -5.77
CA CYS A 112 0.90 4.55 -5.42
C CYS A 112 1.61 5.40 -4.37
N ASP A 113 1.16 6.63 -4.17
CA ASP A 113 1.67 7.54 -3.16
C ASP A 113 0.93 7.42 -1.81
N LEU A 114 -0.06 6.52 -1.73
CA LEU A 114 -0.89 6.34 -0.53
C LEU A 114 -0.57 5.03 0.17
N GLY A 115 -0.49 5.08 1.49
CA GLY A 115 -0.40 3.92 2.37
C GLY A 115 -1.62 3.80 3.25
N VAL A 116 -2.11 2.57 3.47
CA VAL A 116 -3.04 2.28 4.55
C VAL A 116 -2.24 1.71 5.71
N PRO A 117 -2.07 2.44 6.83
CA PRO A 117 -1.16 2.01 7.90
C PRO A 117 -1.69 0.82 8.71
N ASN A 118 -3.00 0.55 8.67
CA ASN A 118 -3.62 -0.53 9.43
C ASN A 118 -3.83 -1.78 8.56
N LYS A 119 -3.06 -2.84 8.82
CA LYS A 119 -3.20 -4.16 8.14
C LYS A 119 -4.59 -4.79 8.29
N GLY A 120 -5.31 -4.48 9.37
CA GLY A 120 -6.66 -5.00 9.62
C GLY A 120 -7.77 -4.22 8.92
N ALA A 121 -7.46 -3.14 8.18
CA ALA A 121 -8.45 -2.41 7.40
C ALA A 121 -8.84 -3.22 6.15
N PRO A 122 -10.13 -3.21 5.74
CA PRO A 122 -10.57 -3.95 4.55
C PRO A 122 -9.87 -3.49 3.27
N ASP A 123 -9.49 -2.21 3.21
CA ASP A 123 -8.81 -1.59 2.06
C ASP A 123 -7.32 -1.94 1.98
N TYR A 124 -6.73 -2.51 3.05
CA TYR A 124 -5.30 -2.77 3.12
C TYR A 124 -4.84 -3.71 2.02
N TRP A 125 -5.40 -4.92 1.95
CA TRP A 125 -4.95 -5.93 0.99
C TRP A 125 -5.20 -5.53 -0.47
N PRO A 126 -6.37 -5.00 -0.87
CA PRO A 126 -6.57 -4.51 -2.24
C PRO A 126 -5.54 -3.46 -2.68
N ILE A 127 -5.20 -2.53 -1.78
CA ILE A 127 -4.17 -1.51 -2.07
C ILE A 127 -2.79 -2.16 -2.14
N ARG A 128 -2.45 -3.08 -1.23
CA ARG A 128 -1.16 -3.79 -1.26
C ARG A 128 -0.97 -4.60 -2.55
N GLU A 129 -2.01 -5.27 -3.05
CA GLU A 129 -1.94 -5.96 -4.34
C GLU A 129 -1.62 -4.98 -5.47
N TYR A 130 -2.33 -3.84 -5.51
CA TYR A 130 -2.08 -2.81 -6.51
C TYR A 130 -0.65 -2.25 -6.44
N LEU A 131 -0.17 -1.90 -5.24
CA LEU A 131 1.18 -1.37 -5.04
C LEU A 131 2.25 -2.38 -5.48
N SER A 132 2.06 -3.66 -5.14
CA SER A 132 2.96 -4.74 -5.53
C SER A 132 3.00 -4.91 -7.05
N TRP A 133 1.85 -4.92 -7.73
CA TRP A 133 1.82 -4.98 -9.19
C TRP A 133 2.46 -3.74 -9.82
N PHE A 134 2.10 -2.54 -9.35
CA PHE A 134 2.57 -1.29 -9.93
C PHE A 134 4.10 -1.16 -9.86
N ALA A 135 4.72 -1.60 -8.76
CA ALA A 135 6.17 -1.63 -8.60
C ALA A 135 6.88 -2.64 -9.51
N ASN A 136 6.15 -3.63 -10.07
CA ASN A 136 6.70 -4.74 -10.87
C ASN A 136 6.11 -4.80 -12.29
N ARG A 137 5.49 -3.70 -12.76
CA ARG A 137 4.86 -3.65 -14.08
C ARG A 137 5.86 -3.42 -15.23
N TYR A 138 7.14 -3.18 -14.92
CA TYR A 138 8.23 -2.89 -15.87
C TYR A 138 9.35 -3.91 -15.79
#